data_AF-A0A7W8DTG0-F1
#
_entry.id   AF-A0A7W8DTG0-F1
#
_cell.length_a   1.000
_cell.length_b   1.000
_cell.length_c   1.000
_cell.angle_alpha   90.00
_cell.angle_beta   90.00
_cell.angle_gamma   90.00
#
_symmetry.space_group_name_H-M   'P 1'
#
loop_
_entity.id
_entity.type
_entity.pdbx_description
1 polymer ?
#
loop_
_entity_poly.entity_id
_entity_poly.type
_entity_poly.pdbx_seq_one_letter_code
_entity_poly.pdbx_strand_id
1 'polypeptide(L)'
;MPPDRDGAAAPETSKTWEIGLNLAGDDLLTVGDSFRLKAAYFDKTLENYIALGSVTGSPVAGGQIDSFYAYTNLIGESRLRGVEIEANYDTGAYYAGGSFTYTKGDFSKIYNDDPWGNSTSQSNGTILYLAVAPKYRFTADVGVRLFDEKLNIGTRANRIVPSEQLGLFSTVYGAKPFTTFDIYGSWEFNENASLRFAVNNLTDVAYVDPMNSSDFPAPGRTATLSLKVRF
;
A
#
# COMPACT_ATOMS: atom_id res chain seq x y z
N MET A 1 -10.09 -27.59 -6.07
CA MET A 1 -9.84 -28.13 -7.43
C MET A 1 -8.40 -28.62 -7.44
N PRO A 2 -8.08 -29.83 -7.93
CA PRO A 2 -6.68 -30.24 -8.07
C PRO A 2 -5.99 -29.32 -9.10
N PRO A 3 -4.67 -29.11 -9.01
CA PRO A 3 -3.93 -28.39 -10.06
C PRO A 3 -4.15 -29.08 -11.41
N ASP A 4 -4.15 -28.28 -12.48
CA ASP A 4 -4.20 -28.82 -13.85
C ASP A 4 -3.08 -29.85 -14.02
N ARG A 5 -3.38 -30.95 -14.70
CA ARG A 5 -2.51 -32.14 -14.82
C ARG A 5 -1.12 -31.86 -15.44
N ASP A 6 -0.86 -30.63 -15.88
CA ASP A 6 0.36 -30.19 -16.54
C ASP A 6 1.33 -29.42 -15.62
N GLY A 7 1.02 -29.28 -14.33
CA GLY A 7 1.84 -28.50 -13.39
C GLY A 7 1.78 -26.98 -13.62
N ALA A 8 0.83 -26.52 -14.44
CA ALA A 8 0.55 -25.11 -14.66
C ALA A 8 -0.37 -24.55 -13.58
N ALA A 9 -0.10 -23.33 -13.14
CA ALA A 9 -0.98 -22.63 -12.20
C ALA A 9 -2.32 -22.31 -12.87
N ALA A 10 -3.42 -22.63 -12.18
CA ALA A 10 -4.76 -22.23 -12.58
C ALA A 10 -4.87 -20.69 -12.54
N PRO A 11 -5.70 -20.07 -13.40
CA PRO A 11 -5.94 -18.64 -13.33
C PRO A 11 -6.46 -18.21 -11.96
N GLU A 12 -5.91 -17.11 -11.43
CA GLU A 12 -6.50 -16.41 -10.28
C GLU A 12 -7.87 -15.85 -10.67
N THR A 13 -8.84 -16.01 -9.78
CA THR A 13 -10.13 -15.33 -9.92
C THR A 13 -10.41 -14.50 -8.68
N SER A 14 -11.12 -13.38 -8.86
CA SER A 14 -11.51 -12.55 -7.73
C SER A 14 -12.94 -12.06 -7.87
N LYS A 15 -13.62 -11.98 -6.73
CA LYS A 15 -14.96 -11.41 -6.57
C LYS A 15 -14.86 -10.31 -5.54
N THR A 16 -15.30 -9.10 -5.92
CA THR A 16 -15.23 -7.93 -5.05
C THR A 16 -16.62 -7.35 -4.88
N TRP A 17 -16.99 -7.05 -3.64
CA TRP A 17 -18.13 -6.21 -3.29
C TRP A 17 -17.62 -4.92 -2.67
N GLU A 18 -18.20 -3.80 -3.08
CA GLU A 18 -17.87 -2.48 -2.55
C GLU A 18 -19.15 -1.67 -2.35
N ILE A 19 -19.20 -0.95 -1.23
CA ILE A 19 -20.27 -0.01 -0.92
C ILE A 19 -19.61 1.30 -0.52
N GLY A 20 -19.98 2.38 -1.20
CA GLY A 20 -19.40 3.71 -1.01
C GLY A 20 -20.45 4.78 -0.74
N LEU A 21 -20.00 5.85 -0.09
CA LEU A 21 -20.75 7.06 0.20
C LEU A 21 -19.87 8.27 -0.13
N ASN A 22 -20.46 9.25 -0.81
CA ASN A 22 -19.83 10.53 -1.12
C ASN A 22 -20.73 11.65 -0.61
N LEU A 23 -20.17 12.56 0.19
CA LEU A 23 -20.85 13.79 0.63
C LEU A 23 -20.09 14.99 0.10
N ALA A 24 -20.84 15.98 -0.37
CA ALA A 24 -20.34 17.28 -0.76
C ALA A 24 -21.28 18.35 -0.22
N GLY A 25 -20.70 19.40 0.36
CA GLY A 25 -21.43 20.56 0.82
C GLY A 25 -20.57 21.81 0.63
N ASP A 26 -21.21 22.91 0.29
CA ASP A 26 -20.60 24.22 0.10
C ASP A 26 -21.34 25.21 1.03
N ASP A 27 -20.65 26.27 1.46
CA ASP A 27 -21.19 27.31 2.35
C ASP A 27 -21.75 26.77 3.69
N LEU A 28 -21.03 25.85 4.34
CA LEU A 28 -21.47 25.12 5.52
C LEU A 28 -21.27 25.87 6.84
N LEU A 29 -20.08 26.45 7.07
CA LEU A 29 -19.75 27.19 8.30
C LEU A 29 -19.50 28.67 8.02
N THR A 30 -18.93 28.98 6.87
CA THR A 30 -18.55 30.31 6.38
C THR A 30 -18.83 30.43 4.89
N VAL A 31 -19.09 31.64 4.42
CA VAL A 31 -19.32 31.89 2.99
C VAL A 31 -18.06 31.57 2.20
N GLY A 32 -18.22 30.75 1.16
CA GLY A 32 -17.16 30.29 0.27
C GLY A 32 -16.43 29.04 0.75
N ASP A 33 -16.80 28.43 1.87
CA ASP A 33 -16.20 27.16 2.28
C ASP A 33 -16.77 25.95 1.53
N SER A 34 -16.02 24.86 1.56
CA SER A 34 -16.42 23.58 0.96
C SER A 34 -15.96 22.42 1.82
N PHE A 35 -16.80 21.39 1.90
CA PHE A 35 -16.50 20.11 2.52
C PHE A 35 -16.75 18.98 1.53
N ARG A 36 -15.83 18.01 1.48
CA ARG A 36 -15.93 16.81 0.67
C ARG A 36 -15.54 15.60 1.51
N LEU A 37 -16.38 14.59 1.55
CA LEU A 37 -16.12 13.31 2.21
C LEU A 37 -16.38 12.17 1.24
N LYS A 38 -15.48 11.20 1.20
CA LYS A 38 -15.67 9.91 0.55
C LYS A 38 -15.40 8.81 1.57
N ALA A 39 -16.24 7.80 1.59
CA ALA A 39 -16.05 6.62 2.41
C ALA A 39 -16.44 5.38 1.62
N ALA A 40 -15.68 4.30 1.73
CA ALA A 40 -15.98 3.02 1.11
C ALA A 40 -15.65 1.86 2.04
N TYR A 41 -16.45 0.81 1.97
CA TYR A 41 -16.12 -0.52 2.49
C TYR A 41 -15.97 -1.46 1.31
N PHE A 42 -14.90 -2.25 1.31
CA PHE A 42 -14.66 -3.27 0.29
C PHE A 42 -14.46 -4.65 0.92
N ASP A 43 -14.84 -5.67 0.16
CA ASP A 43 -14.64 -7.07 0.49
C ASP A 43 -14.32 -7.86 -0.78
N LYS A 44 -13.08 -8.35 -0.87
CA LYS A 44 -12.54 -9.05 -2.01
C LYS A 44 -12.17 -10.48 -1.60
N THR A 45 -12.80 -11.46 -2.23
CA THR A 45 -12.40 -12.87 -2.16
C THR A 45 -11.60 -13.22 -3.40
N LEU A 46 -10.44 -13.84 -3.19
CA LEU A 46 -9.56 -14.38 -4.22
C LEU A 46 -9.53 -15.89 -4.11
N GLU A 47 -9.74 -16.55 -5.24
CA GLU A 47 -9.60 -17.99 -5.40
C GLU A 47 -8.38 -18.27 -6.28
N ASN A 48 -7.69 -19.38 -6.02
CA ASN A 48 -6.47 -19.77 -6.72
C ASN A 48 -5.34 -18.73 -6.66
N TYR A 49 -5.22 -17.95 -5.58
CA TYR A 49 -4.15 -16.95 -5.45
C TYR A 49 -2.78 -17.57 -5.69
N ILE A 50 -1.95 -16.99 -6.54
CA ILE A 50 -0.66 -17.51 -6.96
C ILE A 50 0.42 -16.89 -6.07
N ALA A 51 1.21 -17.74 -5.43
CA ALA A 51 2.39 -17.33 -4.69
C ALA A 51 3.61 -18.09 -5.18
N LEU A 52 4.80 -17.54 -4.95
CA LEU A 52 6.05 -18.26 -5.16
C LEU A 52 6.29 -19.19 -3.96
N GLY A 53 6.44 -20.48 -4.22
CA GLY A 53 6.69 -21.49 -3.17
C GLY A 53 7.78 -22.47 -3.58
N SER A 54 8.32 -23.19 -2.59
CA SER A 54 9.16 -24.36 -2.84
C SER A 54 8.31 -25.56 -3.27
N VAL A 55 8.65 -26.19 -4.39
CA VAL A 55 8.01 -27.40 -4.91
C VAL A 55 9.05 -28.50 -5.13
N THR A 56 8.58 -29.73 -5.18
CA THR A 56 9.35 -30.96 -5.42
C THR A 56 8.77 -31.74 -6.60
N GLY A 57 9.50 -32.75 -7.07
CA GLY A 57 9.10 -33.54 -8.23
C GLY A 57 9.58 -32.94 -9.57
N SER A 58 9.15 -33.52 -10.68
CA SER A 58 9.64 -33.14 -12.01
C SER A 58 8.56 -33.20 -13.09
N PRO A 59 8.46 -32.21 -13.99
CA PRO A 59 7.61 -32.30 -15.17
C PRO A 59 8.13 -33.31 -16.21
N VAL A 60 9.41 -33.69 -16.13
CA VAL A 60 10.03 -34.71 -16.98
C VAL A 60 9.83 -36.08 -16.34
N ALA A 61 9.23 -37.00 -17.09
CA ALA A 61 9.01 -38.38 -16.65
C ALA A 61 10.34 -39.05 -16.24
N GLY A 62 10.39 -39.59 -15.02
CA GLY A 62 11.60 -40.21 -14.45
C GLY A 62 12.65 -39.22 -13.93
N GLY A 63 12.42 -37.91 -14.05
CA GLY A 63 13.22 -36.89 -13.38
C GLY A 63 12.82 -36.75 -11.92
N GLN A 64 13.76 -36.28 -11.08
CA GLN A 64 13.52 -35.97 -9.68
C GLN A 64 14.25 -34.67 -9.34
N ILE A 65 13.53 -33.72 -8.76
CA ILE A 65 14.09 -32.48 -8.21
C ILE A 65 13.65 -32.38 -6.76
N ASP A 66 14.63 -32.29 -5.86
CA ASP A 66 14.38 -32.30 -4.42
C ASP A 66 13.78 -31.00 -3.89
N SER A 67 14.07 -29.87 -4.55
CA SER A 67 13.43 -28.58 -4.28
C SER A 67 13.77 -27.57 -5.36
N PHE A 68 12.77 -26.85 -5.85
CA PHE A 68 12.94 -25.64 -6.65
C PHE A 68 11.78 -24.67 -6.44
N TYR A 69 11.91 -23.44 -6.93
CA TYR A 69 10.86 -22.44 -6.77
C TYR A 69 9.94 -22.40 -7.99
N ALA A 70 8.65 -22.50 -7.74
CA ALA A 70 7.62 -22.38 -8.75
C ALA A 70 6.44 -21.55 -8.24
N TYR A 71 5.72 -20.95 -9.18
CA TYR A 71 4.46 -20.31 -8.88
C TYR A 71 3.38 -21.38 -8.68
N THR A 72 2.68 -21.30 -7.56
CA THR A 72 1.69 -22.30 -7.14
C THR A 72 0.44 -21.62 -6.64
N ASN A 73 -0.73 -22.22 -6.93
CA ASN A 73 -1.99 -21.72 -6.41
C ASN A 73 -2.16 -22.13 -4.95
N LEU A 74 -2.45 -21.15 -4.12
CA LEU A 74 -2.84 -21.35 -2.73
C LEU A 74 -4.21 -22.02 -2.69
N ILE A 75 -4.32 -23.07 -1.87
CA ILE A 75 -5.52 -23.86 -1.65
C ILE A 75 -6.39 -23.14 -0.64
N GLY A 76 -7.63 -22.89 -1.04
CA GLY A 76 -8.61 -22.16 -0.24
C GLY A 76 -8.74 -20.70 -0.66
N GLU A 77 -9.67 -20.01 -0.02
CA GLU A 77 -9.94 -18.61 -0.31
C GLU A 77 -8.95 -17.70 0.43
N SER A 78 -8.44 -16.70 -0.28
CA SER A 78 -7.77 -15.55 0.34
C SER A 78 -8.73 -14.36 0.31
N ARG A 79 -8.77 -13.55 1.36
CA ARG A 79 -9.75 -12.47 1.49
C ARG A 79 -9.09 -11.18 1.93
N LEU A 80 -9.40 -10.08 1.25
CA LEU A 80 -9.01 -8.73 1.65
C LEU A 80 -10.25 -7.90 1.87
N ARG A 81 -10.35 -7.26 3.02
CA ARG A 81 -11.48 -6.40 3.37
C ARG A 81 -11.01 -5.18 4.10
N GLY A 82 -11.77 -4.09 4.00
CA GLY A 82 -11.31 -2.85 4.58
C GLY A 82 -12.28 -1.70 4.44
N VAL A 83 -11.87 -0.58 5.03
CA VAL A 83 -12.55 0.70 4.96
C VAL A 83 -11.56 1.76 4.49
N GLU A 84 -12.02 2.62 3.61
CA GLU A 84 -11.28 3.78 3.10
C GLU A 84 -12.13 5.04 3.34
N ILE A 85 -11.53 6.06 3.92
CA ILE A 85 -12.17 7.34 4.21
C ILE A 85 -11.22 8.45 3.77
N GLU A 86 -11.75 9.45 3.08
CA GLU A 86 -11.06 10.67 2.71
C GLU A 86 -11.97 11.87 2.98
N ALA A 87 -11.47 12.87 3.71
CA ALA A 87 -12.22 14.07 4.02
C ALA A 87 -11.35 15.31 3.75
N ASN A 88 -11.96 16.35 3.19
CA ASN A 88 -11.31 17.62 2.91
C ASN A 88 -12.27 18.77 3.24
N TYR A 89 -11.74 19.80 3.89
CA TYR A 89 -12.43 21.03 4.21
C TYR A 89 -11.55 22.22 3.78
N ASP A 90 -12.12 23.16 3.05
CA ASP A 90 -11.39 24.30 2.49
C ASP A 90 -12.23 25.57 2.63
N THR A 91 -11.64 26.63 3.18
CA THR A 91 -12.27 27.96 3.35
C THR A 91 -11.64 29.03 2.45
N GLY A 92 -10.83 28.62 1.47
CA GLY A 92 -9.92 29.49 0.72
C GLY A 92 -8.65 29.80 1.52
N ALA A 93 -8.78 30.52 2.64
CA ALA A 93 -7.63 30.93 3.47
C ALA A 93 -7.01 29.77 4.28
N TYR A 94 -7.80 28.78 4.66
CA TYR A 94 -7.35 27.61 5.42
C TYR A 94 -7.87 26.34 4.76
N TYR A 95 -7.09 25.28 4.86
CA TYR A 95 -7.56 23.95 4.47
C TYR A 95 -7.10 22.90 5.49
N ALA A 96 -7.95 21.89 5.66
CA ALA A 96 -7.66 20.72 6.45
C ALA A 96 -8.23 19.50 5.74
N GLY A 97 -7.44 18.45 5.61
CA GLY A 97 -7.84 17.22 4.97
C GLY A 97 -7.12 16.02 5.55
N GLY A 98 -7.53 14.85 5.12
CA GLY A 98 -6.92 13.62 5.55
C GLY A 98 -7.55 12.40 4.95
N SER A 99 -6.85 11.29 5.11
CA SER A 99 -7.31 9.97 4.69
C SER A 99 -7.02 8.94 5.76
N PHE A 100 -7.87 7.91 5.80
CA PHE A 100 -7.72 6.76 6.65
C PHE A 100 -8.05 5.50 5.86
N THR A 101 -7.17 4.52 5.91
CA THR A 101 -7.38 3.19 5.36
C THR A 101 -7.16 2.17 6.45
N TYR A 102 -8.13 1.26 6.61
CA TYR A 102 -7.97 0.01 7.33
C TYR A 102 -8.07 -1.15 6.34
N THR A 103 -7.06 -2.02 6.32
CA THR A 103 -7.07 -3.23 5.48
C THR A 103 -6.76 -4.45 6.34
N LYS A 104 -7.56 -5.50 6.18
CA LYS A 104 -7.29 -6.82 6.74
C LYS A 104 -7.21 -7.84 5.61
N GLY A 105 -6.05 -8.47 5.48
CA GLY A 105 -5.82 -9.60 4.58
C GLY A 105 -5.78 -10.91 5.37
N ASP A 106 -6.63 -11.86 5.00
CA ASP A 106 -6.66 -13.23 5.48
C ASP A 106 -6.27 -14.13 4.28
N PHE A 107 -4.99 -14.51 4.16
CA PHE A 107 -4.48 -15.30 3.02
C PHE A 107 -4.29 -16.76 3.41
N SER A 108 -4.62 -17.68 2.50
CA SER A 108 -4.19 -19.07 2.64
C SER A 108 -2.65 -19.15 2.60
N LYS A 109 -2.08 -20.20 3.19
CA LYS A 109 -0.64 -20.50 3.13
C LYS A 109 -0.35 -21.90 2.59
N ILE A 110 -1.41 -22.63 2.25
CA ILE A 110 -1.38 -24.03 1.88
C ILE A 110 -1.37 -24.11 0.36
N TYR A 111 -0.57 -24.98 -0.22
CA TYR A 111 -0.55 -25.26 -1.65
C TYR A 111 -0.06 -26.69 -1.91
N ASN A 112 -0.19 -27.20 -3.14
CA ASN A 112 0.40 -28.48 -3.51
C ASN A 112 1.88 -28.30 -3.86
N ASP A 113 2.77 -28.84 -3.03
CA ASP A 113 4.22 -28.79 -3.17
C ASP A 113 4.81 -29.96 -3.99
N ASP A 114 4.00 -30.93 -4.41
CA ASP A 114 4.31 -31.93 -5.44
C ASP A 114 3.24 -31.89 -6.54
N PRO A 115 3.32 -30.91 -7.47
CA PRO A 115 2.31 -30.75 -8.51
C PRO A 115 2.29 -31.91 -9.52
N TRP A 116 3.36 -32.70 -9.62
CA TRP A 116 3.45 -33.84 -10.55
C TRP A 116 3.16 -35.19 -9.90
N GLY A 117 3.05 -35.25 -8.57
CA GLY A 117 2.74 -36.48 -7.83
C GLY A 117 3.81 -37.55 -7.97
N ASN A 118 5.06 -37.15 -8.27
CA ASN A 118 6.17 -38.05 -8.56
C ASN A 118 7.39 -37.80 -7.68
N SER A 119 7.27 -36.96 -6.64
CA SER A 119 8.38 -36.69 -5.75
C SER A 119 8.72 -37.92 -4.90
N THR A 120 10.01 -38.23 -4.82
CA THR A 120 10.57 -39.24 -3.91
C THR A 120 11.09 -38.65 -2.60
N SER A 121 11.04 -37.31 -2.46
CA SER A 121 11.46 -36.56 -1.26
C SER A 121 10.27 -35.84 -0.64
N GLN A 122 10.04 -36.03 0.66
CA GLN A 122 9.04 -35.27 1.41
C GLN A 122 9.67 -33.95 1.88
N SER A 123 9.45 -32.87 1.13
CA SER A 123 9.68 -31.50 1.62
C SER A 123 8.34 -30.90 2.00
N ASN A 124 8.31 -30.06 3.04
CA ASN A 124 7.13 -29.26 3.34
C ASN A 124 7.19 -27.96 2.51
N GLY A 125 6.22 -27.75 1.64
CA GLY A 125 6.06 -26.51 0.89
C GLY A 125 6.03 -25.29 1.80
N THR A 126 6.84 -24.27 1.48
CA THR A 126 6.81 -22.97 2.12
C THR A 126 6.71 -21.86 1.08
N ILE A 127 5.76 -20.95 1.27
CA ILE A 127 5.67 -19.71 0.47
C ILE A 127 6.92 -18.87 0.74
N LEU A 128 7.56 -18.34 -0.30
CA LEU A 128 8.77 -17.54 -0.16
C LEU A 128 8.45 -16.17 0.43
N TYR A 129 7.54 -15.45 -0.21
CA TYR A 129 7.11 -14.12 0.22
C TYR A 129 5.76 -13.75 -0.38
N LEU A 130 4.86 -13.21 0.43
CA LEU A 130 3.59 -12.62 0.02
C LEU A 130 3.42 -11.30 0.74
N ALA A 131 3.40 -10.22 -0.04
CA ALA A 131 3.28 -8.86 0.45
C ALA A 131 1.85 -8.57 0.90
N VAL A 132 1.66 -8.24 2.18
CA VAL A 132 0.37 -7.89 2.77
C VAL A 132 0.30 -6.39 2.98
N ALA A 133 -0.71 -5.74 2.40
CA ALA A 133 -0.93 -4.31 2.54
C ALA A 133 -0.99 -3.90 4.03
N PRO A 134 -0.40 -2.73 4.40
CA PRO A 134 -0.47 -2.19 5.74
C PRO A 134 -1.87 -2.19 6.34
N LYS A 135 -1.94 -2.54 7.62
CA LYS A 135 -3.18 -2.67 8.36
C LYS A 135 -3.87 -1.32 8.53
N TYR A 136 -3.10 -0.28 8.84
CA TYR A 136 -3.60 1.08 8.92
C TYR A 136 -2.69 2.04 8.15
N ARG A 137 -3.32 2.95 7.41
CA ARG A 137 -2.68 4.16 6.89
C ARG A 137 -3.53 5.35 7.29
N PHE A 138 -2.88 6.38 7.80
CA PHE A 138 -3.52 7.63 8.18
C PHE A 138 -2.69 8.79 7.67
N THR A 139 -3.34 9.72 6.99
CA THR A 139 -2.75 11.00 6.58
C THR A 139 -3.61 12.11 7.11
N ALA A 140 -2.97 13.12 7.71
CA ALA A 140 -3.59 14.39 8.06
C ALA A 140 -2.78 15.51 7.42
N ASP A 141 -3.48 16.49 6.86
CA ASP A 141 -2.92 17.56 6.06
C ASP A 141 -3.61 18.86 6.44
N VAL A 142 -2.84 19.88 6.81
CA VAL A 142 -3.38 21.18 7.19
C VAL A 142 -2.51 22.27 6.59
N GLY A 143 -3.12 23.37 6.17
CA GLY A 143 -2.36 24.48 5.65
C GLY A 143 -3.15 25.78 5.55
N VAL A 144 -2.41 26.81 5.17
CA VAL A 144 -2.87 28.19 5.11
C VAL A 144 -2.47 28.82 3.77
N ARG A 145 -3.33 29.68 3.25
CA ARG A 145 -3.12 30.49 2.06
C ARG A 145 -3.16 31.97 2.46
N LEU A 146 -2.11 32.71 2.11
CA LEU A 146 -1.88 34.10 2.47
C LEU A 146 -1.63 34.93 1.21
N PHE A 147 -1.84 36.25 1.30
CA PHE A 147 -1.60 37.21 0.22
C PHE A 147 -2.35 36.87 -1.07
N ASP A 148 -3.67 36.68 -0.98
CA ASP A 148 -4.51 36.25 -2.11
C ASP A 148 -3.98 34.95 -2.74
N GLU A 149 -3.70 33.97 -1.88
CA GLU A 149 -3.18 32.64 -2.23
C GLU A 149 -1.77 32.61 -2.84
N LYS A 150 -1.06 33.74 -2.91
CA LYS A 150 0.32 33.78 -3.41
C LYS A 150 1.30 33.02 -2.52
N LEU A 151 1.03 32.91 -1.22
CA LEU A 151 1.82 32.10 -0.30
C LEU A 151 0.96 30.98 0.28
N ASN A 152 1.32 29.73 -0.02
CA ASN A 152 0.71 28.54 0.58
C ASN A 152 1.76 27.84 1.44
N ILE A 153 1.41 27.53 2.68
CA ILE A 153 2.24 26.74 3.59
C ILE A 153 1.36 25.63 4.18
N GLY A 154 1.82 24.41 4.09
CA GLY A 154 1.14 23.24 4.63
C GLY A 154 2.06 22.30 5.38
N THR A 155 1.46 21.51 6.26
CA THR A 155 2.12 20.42 6.97
C THR A 155 1.31 19.15 6.83
N ARG A 156 2.00 18.02 6.74
CA ARG A 156 1.40 16.70 6.60
C ARG A 156 1.94 15.74 7.63
N ALA A 157 1.08 14.97 8.27
CA ALA A 157 1.45 13.84 9.10
C ALA A 157 1.01 12.56 8.41
N ASN A 158 1.91 11.57 8.30
CA ASN A 158 1.60 10.25 7.76
C ASN A 158 1.93 9.19 8.81
N ARG A 159 0.96 8.34 9.15
CA ARG A 159 1.13 7.20 10.07
C ARG A 159 0.82 5.91 9.34
N ILE A 160 1.78 4.99 9.35
CA ILE A 160 1.62 3.64 8.78
C ILE A 160 1.78 2.62 9.90
N VAL A 161 0.84 1.67 9.95
CA VAL A 161 0.90 0.48 10.80
C VAL A 161 0.93 -0.74 9.88
N PRO A 162 2.10 -1.40 9.73
CA PRO A 162 2.25 -2.56 8.88
C PRO A 162 1.34 -3.74 9.27
N SER A 163 0.99 -4.55 8.28
CA SER A 163 0.48 -5.91 8.50
C SER A 163 1.64 -6.88 8.61
N GLU A 164 1.38 -8.02 9.24
CA GLU A 164 2.33 -9.13 9.25
C GLU A 164 2.51 -9.66 7.80
N GLN A 165 3.75 -9.68 7.33
CA GLN A 165 4.09 -10.22 6.02
C GLN A 165 4.12 -11.75 6.09
N LEU A 166 3.86 -12.45 4.97
CA LEU A 166 3.78 -13.92 4.97
C LEU A 166 4.91 -14.55 4.14
N GLY A 167 5.40 -15.71 4.57
CA GLY A 167 6.39 -16.51 3.84
C GLY A 167 7.73 -16.64 4.57
N LEU A 168 8.64 -17.44 4.02
CA LEU A 168 9.97 -17.70 4.60
C LEU A 168 10.76 -16.41 4.82
N PHE A 169 10.74 -15.50 3.84
CA PHE A 169 11.48 -14.24 3.89
C PHE A 169 10.73 -13.14 4.63
N SER A 170 9.52 -13.39 5.14
CA SER A 170 8.79 -12.38 5.92
C SER A 170 9.32 -12.16 7.33
N THR A 171 10.24 -13.03 7.79
CA THR A 171 10.83 -13.00 9.13
C THR A 171 12.14 -12.22 9.22
N VAL A 172 12.69 -11.77 8.09
CA VAL A 172 14.02 -11.13 8.02
C VAL A 172 13.99 -9.72 8.65
N TYR A 173 12.92 -8.94 8.43
CA TYR A 173 12.67 -7.71 9.15
C TYR A 173 11.15 -7.41 9.22
N GLY A 174 10.62 -7.30 10.43
CA GLY A 174 9.25 -6.85 10.64
C GLY A 174 9.19 -5.33 10.58
N ALA A 175 8.62 -4.76 9.51
CA ALA A 175 8.36 -3.33 9.42
C ALA A 175 7.58 -2.86 10.68
N LYS A 176 8.11 -1.84 11.35
CA LYS A 176 7.49 -1.28 12.57
C LYS A 176 6.55 -0.13 12.22
N PRO A 177 5.53 0.14 13.04
CA PRO A 177 4.72 1.34 12.87
C PRO A 177 5.57 2.61 12.95
N PHE A 178 5.37 3.54 12.01
CA PHE A 178 6.12 4.80 11.96
C PHE A 178 5.20 5.98 11.67
N THR A 179 5.65 7.17 12.05
CA THR A 179 4.99 8.44 11.73
C THR A 179 6.02 9.37 11.10
N THR A 180 5.72 9.95 9.95
CA THR A 180 6.50 11.04 9.37
C THR A 180 5.72 12.34 9.41
N PHE A 181 6.45 13.44 9.50
CA PHE A 181 5.91 14.79 9.38
C PHE A 181 6.63 15.50 8.25
N ASP A 182 5.87 16.14 7.38
CA ASP A 182 6.37 16.90 6.24
C ASP A 182 5.91 18.35 6.37
N ILE A 183 6.73 19.28 5.89
CA ILE A 183 6.34 20.68 5.70
C ILE A 183 6.60 21.06 4.25
N TYR A 184 5.67 21.77 3.64
CA TYR A 184 5.79 22.19 2.26
C TYR A 184 5.20 23.58 2.07
N GLY A 185 5.54 24.21 0.95
CA GLY A 185 4.92 25.46 0.57
C GLY A 185 5.27 25.90 -0.84
N SER A 186 4.54 26.92 -1.27
CA SER A 186 4.77 27.61 -2.52
C SER A 186 4.61 29.11 -2.33
N TRP A 187 5.45 29.88 -3.02
CA TRP A 187 5.36 31.33 -3.04
C TRP A 187 5.45 31.84 -4.48
N GLU A 188 4.37 32.46 -4.94
CA GLU A 188 4.30 33.20 -6.19
C GLU A 188 4.80 34.64 -5.93
N PHE A 189 6.03 34.94 -6.37
CA PHE A 189 6.61 36.27 -6.21
C PHE A 189 5.90 37.29 -7.12
N ASN A 190 5.64 36.87 -8.36
CA ASN A 190 4.92 37.59 -9.40
C ASN A 190 4.45 36.60 -10.50
N GLU A 191 3.81 37.10 -11.56
CA GLU A 191 3.29 36.28 -12.67
C GLU A 191 4.37 35.47 -13.42
N ASN A 192 5.64 35.87 -13.29
CA ASN A 192 6.77 35.30 -14.00
C ASN A 192 7.65 34.41 -13.12
N ALA A 193 7.51 34.44 -11.79
CA ALA A 193 8.45 33.79 -10.89
C ALA A 193 7.77 33.17 -9.66
N SER A 194 8.05 31.89 -9.42
CA SER A 194 7.57 31.20 -8.22
C SER A 194 8.53 30.18 -7.65
N LEU A 195 8.44 30.02 -6.34
CA LEU A 195 9.24 29.09 -5.53
C LEU A 195 8.33 28.01 -4.96
N ARG A 196 8.81 26.76 -4.96
CA ARG A 196 8.24 25.67 -4.18
C ARG A 196 9.31 25.08 -3.29
N PHE A 197 8.95 24.73 -2.07
CA PHE A 197 9.84 24.08 -1.13
C PHE A 197 9.12 22.96 -0.40
N ALA A 198 9.87 21.95 -0.01
CA ALA A 198 9.38 20.87 0.84
C ALA A 198 10.52 20.33 1.70
N VAL A 199 10.21 19.95 2.94
CA VAL A 199 11.06 19.15 3.81
C VAL A 199 10.24 17.94 4.22
N ASN A 200 10.59 16.79 3.65
CA ASN A 200 9.96 15.51 3.97
C ASN A 200 10.69 14.85 5.14
N ASN A 201 9.96 14.07 5.94
CA ASN A 201 10.48 13.39 7.13
C ASN A 201 11.24 14.38 8.05
N LEU A 202 10.58 15.49 8.40
CA LEU A 202 11.11 16.59 9.21
C LEU A 202 11.74 16.11 10.52
N THR A 203 11.16 15.08 11.14
CA THR A 203 11.62 14.48 12.39
C THR A 203 12.74 13.45 12.21
N ASP A 204 13.21 13.21 10.99
CA ASP A 204 14.30 12.30 10.63
C ASP A 204 14.11 10.88 11.18
N VAL A 205 12.89 10.35 11.06
CA VAL A 205 12.56 9.01 11.51
C VAL A 205 13.18 8.01 10.55
N ALA A 206 13.98 7.07 11.09
CA ALA A 206 14.42 5.91 10.33
C ALA A 206 13.27 4.89 10.26
N TYR A 207 12.81 4.59 9.04
CA TYR A 207 11.76 3.60 8.82
C TYR A 207 12.03 2.80 7.53
N VAL A 208 11.34 1.67 7.41
CA VAL A 208 11.31 0.83 6.21
C VAL A 208 9.88 0.84 5.70
N ASP A 209 9.70 1.05 4.40
CA ASP A 209 8.38 0.92 3.79
C ASP A 209 7.94 -0.55 3.87
N PRO A 210 6.79 -0.87 4.49
CA PRO A 210 6.30 -2.25 4.63
C PRO A 210 5.99 -2.94 3.29
N MET A 211 5.93 -2.21 2.18
CA MET A 211 5.75 -2.76 0.84
C MET A 211 7.06 -2.93 0.07
N ASN A 212 8.19 -2.55 0.67
CA ASN A 212 9.51 -2.85 0.14
C ASN A 212 9.91 -4.28 0.53
N SER A 213 10.22 -5.12 -0.46
CA SER A 213 10.61 -6.52 -0.25
C SER A 213 12.06 -6.72 0.18
N SER A 214 12.86 -5.66 0.24
CA SER A 214 14.32 -5.73 0.46
C SER A 214 14.78 -5.00 1.73
N ASP A 215 13.85 -4.64 2.62
CA ASP A 215 14.11 -4.00 3.91
C ASP A 215 14.98 -2.72 3.86
N PHE A 216 15.04 -2.06 2.69
CA PHE A 216 15.85 -0.86 2.54
C PHE A 216 15.24 0.31 3.34
N PRO A 217 16.07 1.04 4.11
CA PRO A 217 15.61 2.21 4.83
C PRO A 217 15.12 3.27 3.85
N ALA A 218 13.99 3.88 4.17
CA ALA A 218 13.50 5.05 3.46
C ALA A 218 14.43 6.25 3.74
N PRO A 219 14.44 7.26 2.84
CA PRO A 219 15.20 8.47 3.07
C PRO A 219 14.86 9.14 4.42
N GLY A 220 15.89 9.63 5.09
CA GLY A 220 15.75 10.52 6.24
C GLY A 220 15.21 11.89 5.82
N ARG A 221 15.48 12.91 6.65
CA ARG A 221 15.09 14.29 6.34
C ARG A 221 15.62 14.71 4.96
N THR A 222 14.70 15.05 4.06
CA THR A 222 15.03 15.44 2.69
C THR A 222 14.41 16.78 2.36
N ALA A 223 15.23 17.75 1.93
CA ALA A 223 14.79 19.07 1.53
C ALA A 223 14.86 19.24 0.01
N THR A 224 13.79 19.79 -0.58
CA THR A 224 13.68 20.08 -2.01
C THR A 224 13.31 21.54 -2.21
N LEU A 225 13.95 22.19 -3.17
CA LEU A 225 13.65 23.55 -3.60
C LEU A 225 13.47 23.56 -5.12
N SER A 226 12.46 24.26 -5.62
CA SER A 226 12.20 24.39 -7.04
C SER A 226 11.81 25.81 -7.38
N LEU A 227 12.61 26.46 -8.23
CA LEU A 227 12.33 27.80 -8.76
C LEU A 227 11.84 27.67 -10.20
N LYS A 228 10.74 28.33 -10.52
CA LYS A 228 10.21 28.44 -11.87
C LYS A 228 10.24 29.91 -12.30
N VAL A 229 10.80 30.18 -13.47
CA VAL A 229 10.82 31.51 -14.09
C VAL A 229 10.29 31.42 -15.51
N ARG A 230 9.43 32.35 -15.92
CA ARG A 230 8.88 32.50 -17.26
C ARG A 230 9.31 33.84 -17.85
N PHE A 231 9.74 33.79 -19.11
CA PHE A 231 10.20 34.95 -19.90
C PHE A 231 9.32 35.10 -21.13
#